data_AF-A0A968R627-F1
#
_entry.id   AF-A0A968R627-F1
#
_cell.length_a   1.000
_cell.length_b   1.000
_cell.length_c   1.000
_cell.angle_alpha   90.00
_cell.angle_beta   90.00
_cell.angle_gamma   90.00
#
_symmetry.space_group_name_H-M   'P 1'
#
loop_
_entity.id
_entity.type
_entity.pdbx_description
1 polymer ?
#
loop_
_entity_poly.entity_id
_entity_poly.type
_entity_poly.pdbx_seq_one_letter_code
_entity_poly.pdbx_strand_id
1 'polypeptide(L)'
;MMAQNRSSQFPKSTKPVSDSVKITQDKSPNPSNNDSLNQASISAETSPTTNPSRVMVQPEQMSLKAHAHIKKYLTQSKKPNIEKEDLNAVLRLSQHLRVFGLLSAVGYLNQSNAQENNETRKRTVPVWGLLLAQLLGQEIDTANLNQRRELMETVANMANTEPAEYMTTWRKSLILAEQWNFWARAYTKGE
;
A
#
# COMPACT_ATOMS: atom_id res chain seq x y z
N MET A 1 -55.19 20.38 24.54
CA MET A 1 -54.78 21.48 23.63
C MET A 1 -54.33 20.87 22.32
N MET A 2 -54.68 21.55 21.22
CA MET A 2 -54.65 21.11 19.82
C MET A 2 -53.26 21.12 19.17
N ALA A 3 -53.10 20.18 18.22
CA ALA A 3 -52.36 20.19 16.94
C ALA A 3 -51.11 21.07 16.72
N GLN A 4 -50.07 20.48 16.09
CA GLN A 4 -49.71 20.82 14.69
C GLN A 4 -48.69 19.85 14.07
N ASN A 5 -49.09 19.27 12.93
CA ASN A 5 -48.28 18.63 11.90
C ASN A 5 -47.27 19.60 11.28
N ARG A 6 -46.03 19.16 11.00
CA ARG A 6 -45.25 19.64 9.85
C ARG A 6 -44.47 18.50 9.18
N SER A 7 -45.10 17.98 8.13
CA SER A 7 -44.47 17.34 6.97
C SER A 7 -43.41 18.27 6.37
N SER A 8 -42.21 17.76 6.12
CA SER A 8 -41.21 18.43 5.29
C SER A 8 -40.63 17.41 4.31
N GLN A 9 -40.94 17.64 3.05
CA GLN A 9 -40.62 16.84 1.87
C GLN A 9 -39.12 16.92 1.57
N PHE A 10 -38.46 15.76 1.44
CA PHE A 10 -37.21 15.66 0.70
C PHE A 10 -37.51 15.60 -0.80
N PRO A 11 -36.87 16.44 -1.65
CA PRO A 11 -37.01 16.32 -3.08
C PRO A 11 -36.25 15.09 -3.60
N LYS A 12 -36.96 14.28 -4.40
CA LYS A 12 -36.49 13.07 -5.07
C LYS A 12 -35.39 13.41 -6.08
N SER A 13 -34.28 12.67 -6.04
CA SER A 13 -33.25 12.69 -7.08
C SER A 13 -33.77 12.08 -8.38
N THR A 14 -33.73 12.86 -9.45
CA THR A 14 -33.95 12.40 -10.83
C THR A 14 -32.66 11.78 -11.38
N LYS A 15 -32.74 10.50 -11.75
CA LYS A 15 -31.70 9.80 -12.52
C LYS A 15 -31.73 10.28 -13.98
N PRO A 16 -30.58 10.55 -14.64
CA PRO A 16 -30.54 10.64 -16.08
C PRO A 16 -30.49 9.24 -16.71
N VAL A 17 -31.28 9.11 -17.77
CA VAL A 17 -31.50 7.95 -18.62
C VAL A 17 -30.22 7.62 -19.40
N SER A 18 -29.84 6.34 -19.42
CA SER A 18 -28.78 5.81 -20.29
C SER A 18 -29.41 5.36 -21.60
N ASP A 19 -29.18 6.10 -22.68
CA ASP A 19 -29.53 5.65 -24.02
C ASP A 19 -28.53 4.62 -24.52
N SER A 20 -29.07 3.47 -24.89
CA SER A 20 -28.39 2.34 -25.49
C SER A 20 -28.27 2.57 -27.00
N VAL A 21 -27.04 2.69 -27.52
CA VAL A 21 -26.80 2.58 -28.96
C VAL A 21 -26.11 1.25 -29.25
N LYS A 22 -26.90 0.33 -29.79
CA LYS A 22 -26.46 -0.85 -30.55
C LYS A 22 -25.85 -0.38 -31.87
N ILE A 23 -24.61 -0.77 -32.16
CA ILE A 23 -24.15 -0.90 -33.54
C ILE A 23 -23.47 -2.26 -33.72
N THR A 24 -23.90 -2.92 -34.78
CA THR A 24 -23.68 -4.29 -35.20
C THR A 24 -22.28 -4.52 -35.78
N GLN A 25 -21.85 -5.78 -35.66
CA GLN A 25 -20.70 -6.43 -36.31
C GLN A 25 -20.55 -6.08 -37.79
N ASP A 26 -19.29 -5.97 -38.24
CA ASP A 26 -18.96 -6.36 -39.61
C ASP A 26 -17.64 -7.16 -39.69
N LYS A 27 -17.59 -8.00 -40.71
CA LYS A 27 -16.80 -9.23 -40.85
C LYS A 27 -15.56 -8.96 -41.72
N SER A 28 -14.47 -9.68 -41.41
CA SER A 28 -13.19 -9.97 -42.15
C SER A 28 -13.12 -9.73 -43.68
N PRO A 29 -11.93 -9.59 -44.32
CA PRO A 29 -10.83 -10.57 -44.21
C PRO A 29 -9.36 -10.09 -44.29
N ASN A 30 -8.51 -11.01 -43.84
CA ASN A 30 -7.04 -11.07 -43.93
C ASN A 30 -6.54 -11.25 -45.38
N PRO A 31 -5.28 -10.90 -45.69
CA PRO A 31 -4.51 -11.65 -46.68
C PRO A 31 -3.20 -12.18 -46.10
N SER A 32 -3.03 -13.49 -46.19
CA SER A 32 -1.74 -14.18 -46.14
C SER A 32 -0.88 -13.78 -47.33
N ASN A 33 0.43 -13.62 -47.12
CA ASN A 33 1.45 -13.99 -48.10
C ASN A 33 2.75 -14.35 -47.38
N ASN A 34 3.16 -15.60 -47.58
CA ASN A 34 4.53 -16.08 -47.36
C ASN A 34 5.40 -15.56 -48.50
N ASP A 35 6.63 -15.16 -48.21
CA ASP A 35 7.75 -15.39 -49.13
C ASP A 35 9.08 -15.45 -48.37
N SER A 36 9.99 -16.24 -48.94
CA SER A 36 11.11 -16.91 -48.30
C SER A 36 12.46 -16.18 -48.41
N LEU A 37 13.45 -16.72 -47.68
CA LEU A 37 14.91 -16.64 -47.86
C LEU A 37 15.64 -15.35 -47.44
N ASN A 38 16.48 -15.46 -46.39
CA ASN A 38 17.93 -15.65 -46.61
C ASN A 38 18.72 -15.92 -45.32
N GLN A 39 19.64 -16.88 -45.40
CA GLN A 39 20.76 -17.07 -44.48
C GLN A 39 21.78 -15.94 -44.68
N ALA A 40 22.25 -15.34 -43.60
CA ALA A 40 23.57 -14.74 -43.53
C ALA A 40 24.11 -14.89 -42.11
N SER A 41 25.17 -15.69 -41.99
CA SER A 41 25.98 -15.87 -40.80
C SER A 41 26.64 -14.55 -40.41
N ILE A 42 26.45 -14.11 -39.16
CA ILE A 42 27.31 -13.11 -38.53
C ILE A 42 27.67 -13.64 -37.16
N SER A 43 28.92 -14.12 -37.05
CA SER A 43 29.61 -14.25 -35.77
C SER A 43 29.87 -12.83 -35.26
N ALA A 44 29.28 -12.47 -34.12
CA ALA A 44 29.71 -11.34 -33.32
C ALA A 44 29.50 -11.68 -31.84
N GLU A 45 30.59 -11.58 -31.08
CA GLU A 45 30.63 -11.62 -29.63
C GLU A 45 29.43 -10.92 -28.99
N THR A 46 28.58 -11.69 -28.32
CA THR A 46 27.69 -11.15 -27.29
C THR A 46 28.26 -11.48 -25.94
N SER A 47 28.89 -10.45 -25.37
CA SER A 47 29.14 -10.23 -23.94
C SER A 47 28.09 -10.90 -23.05
N PRO A 48 28.45 -11.39 -21.85
CA PRO A 48 27.46 -11.89 -20.90
C PRO A 48 26.50 -10.75 -20.61
N THR A 49 25.28 -10.88 -21.13
CA THR A 49 24.18 -9.98 -20.82
C THR A 49 23.90 -10.23 -19.34
N THR A 50 24.44 -9.36 -18.49
CA THR A 50 24.09 -9.30 -17.07
C THR A 50 22.59 -9.03 -17.04
N ASN A 51 21.82 -10.08 -16.84
CA ASN A 51 20.38 -10.01 -16.59
C ASN A 51 20.15 -8.87 -15.59
N PRO A 52 19.30 -7.86 -15.88
CA PRO A 52 18.87 -6.98 -14.83
C PRO A 52 18.11 -7.86 -13.86
N SER A 53 18.75 -8.17 -12.73
CA SER A 53 18.22 -8.99 -11.66
C SER A 53 16.81 -8.52 -11.38
N ARG A 54 15.82 -9.25 -11.91
CA ARG A 54 14.42 -9.05 -11.57
C ARG A 54 14.43 -9.15 -10.06
N VAL A 55 14.15 -8.06 -9.36
CA VAL A 55 14.11 -8.02 -7.89
C VAL A 55 13.02 -9.00 -7.50
N MET A 56 13.40 -10.27 -7.36
CA MET A 56 12.49 -11.36 -7.12
C MET A 56 12.16 -11.20 -5.65
N VAL A 57 10.97 -10.65 -5.37
CA VAL A 57 10.52 -10.53 -3.99
C VAL A 57 10.40 -11.94 -3.46
N GLN A 58 11.27 -12.30 -2.51
CA GLN A 58 11.26 -13.60 -1.85
C GLN A 58 10.20 -13.54 -0.74
N PRO A 59 9.04 -14.19 -0.90
CA PRO A 59 7.94 -14.07 0.06
C PRO A 59 8.33 -14.58 1.44
N GLU A 60 9.16 -15.61 1.52
CA GLU A 60 9.67 -16.21 2.76
C GLU A 60 10.52 -15.19 3.53
N GLN A 61 11.42 -14.49 2.84
CA GLN A 61 12.22 -13.43 3.45
C GLN A 61 11.37 -12.27 3.93
N MET A 62 10.33 -11.89 3.17
CA MET A 62 9.39 -10.84 3.59
C MET A 62 8.57 -11.28 4.81
N SER A 63 8.20 -12.56 4.88
CA SER A 63 7.51 -13.12 6.04
C SER A 63 8.40 -13.11 7.29
N LEU A 64 9.66 -13.53 7.17
CA LEU A 64 10.65 -13.48 8.27
C LEU A 64 10.90 -12.05 8.75
N LYS A 65 10.99 -11.09 7.82
CA LYS A 65 11.06 -9.67 8.16
C LYS A 65 9.82 -9.23 8.92
N ALA A 66 8.62 -9.47 8.39
CA ALA A 66 7.38 -9.12 9.06
C ALA A 66 7.27 -9.68 10.49
N HIS A 67 7.65 -10.94 10.67
CA HIS A 67 7.73 -11.59 11.98
C HIS A 67 8.69 -10.88 12.94
N ALA A 68 9.90 -10.56 12.49
CA ALA A 68 10.88 -9.82 13.29
C ALA A 68 10.36 -8.43 13.69
N HIS A 69 9.66 -7.76 12.77
CA HIS A 69 9.08 -6.43 13.01
C HIS A 69 8.00 -6.48 14.09
N ILE A 70 7.09 -7.47 14.03
CA ILE A 70 6.03 -7.62 15.04
C ILE A 70 6.62 -7.93 16.41
N LYS A 71 7.65 -8.78 16.50
CA LYS A 71 8.36 -8.99 17.76
C LYS A 71 8.94 -7.70 18.32
N LYS A 72 9.62 -6.91 17.48
CA LYS A 72 10.18 -5.60 17.88
C LYS A 72 9.08 -4.66 18.40
N TYR A 73 7.95 -4.57 17.69
CA TYR A 73 6.79 -3.78 18.11
C TYR A 73 6.26 -4.19 19.49
N LEU A 74 6.09 -5.49 19.73
CA LEU A 74 5.61 -6.03 21.01
C LEU A 74 6.58 -5.72 22.15
N THR A 75 7.89 -5.86 21.91
CA THR A 75 8.92 -5.52 22.88
C THR A 75 8.92 -4.03 23.23
N GLN A 76 8.87 -3.15 22.23
CA GLN A 76 8.84 -1.69 22.43
C GLN A 76 7.56 -1.24 23.15
N SER A 77 6.44 -1.87 22.83
CA SER A 77 5.14 -1.57 23.44
C SER A 77 4.93 -2.26 24.79
N LYS A 78 5.87 -3.11 25.24
CA LYS A 78 5.76 -3.94 26.45
C LYS A 78 4.48 -4.78 26.47
N LYS A 79 4.00 -5.21 25.30
CA LYS A 79 2.78 -6.02 25.16
C LYS A 79 3.16 -7.49 24.91
N PRO A 80 2.50 -8.46 25.55
CA PRO A 80 2.77 -9.88 25.31
C PRO A 80 2.16 -10.39 24.01
N ASN A 81 1.12 -9.74 23.50
CA ASN A 81 0.35 -10.14 22.30
C ASN A 81 -0.13 -8.90 21.55
N ILE A 82 -0.54 -9.08 20.30
CA ILE A 82 -1.20 -8.04 19.50
C ILE A 82 -2.64 -7.88 20.00
N GLU A 83 -3.01 -6.65 20.36
CA GLU A 83 -4.38 -6.30 20.71
C GLU A 83 -5.24 -6.14 19.45
N LYS A 84 -6.56 -6.25 19.60
CA LYS A 84 -7.52 -6.12 18.48
C LYS A 84 -7.36 -4.77 17.78
N GLU A 85 -7.07 -3.74 18.55
CA GLU A 85 -6.77 -2.38 18.14
C GLU A 85 -5.55 -2.28 17.23
N ASP A 86 -4.47 -2.94 17.61
CA ASP A 86 -3.20 -2.95 16.90
C ASP A 86 -3.36 -3.76 15.62
N LEU A 87 -4.05 -4.91 15.68
CA LEU A 87 -4.43 -5.68 14.49
C LEU A 87 -5.24 -4.82 13.50
N ASN A 88 -6.22 -4.08 13.99
CA ASN A 88 -7.00 -3.16 13.16
C ASN A 88 -6.13 -2.06 12.55
N ALA A 89 -5.14 -1.54 13.27
CA ALA A 89 -4.18 -0.58 12.73
C ALA A 89 -3.34 -1.18 11.59
N VAL A 90 -2.83 -2.41 11.75
CA VAL A 90 -2.08 -3.13 10.72
C VAL A 90 -2.94 -3.36 9.46
N LEU A 91 -4.18 -3.82 9.64
CA LEU A 91 -5.12 -4.02 8.54
C LEU A 91 -5.41 -2.72 7.78
N ARG A 92 -5.61 -1.62 8.50
CA ARG A 92 -5.78 -0.29 7.90
C ARG A 92 -4.56 0.16 7.12
N LEU A 93 -3.33 -0.10 7.60
CA LEU A 93 -2.11 0.24 6.86
C LEU A 93 -2.07 -0.49 5.51
N SER A 94 -2.35 -1.79 5.54
CA SER A 94 -2.37 -2.62 4.33
C SER A 94 -3.37 -2.12 3.30
N GLN A 95 -4.59 -1.77 3.75
CA GLN A 95 -5.60 -1.17 2.88
C GLN A 95 -5.16 0.21 2.36
N HIS A 96 -4.62 1.06 3.23
CA HIS A 96 -4.20 2.42 2.88
C HIS A 96 -3.08 2.41 1.84
N LEU A 97 -2.07 1.55 2.01
CA LEU A 97 -0.97 1.40 1.06
C LEU A 97 -1.45 0.93 -0.32
N ARG A 98 -2.49 0.09 -0.37
CA ARG A 98 -3.06 -0.42 -1.62
C ARG A 98 -3.81 0.68 -2.39
N VAL A 99 -4.51 1.57 -1.69
CA VAL A 99 -5.35 2.60 -2.33
C VAL A 99 -4.59 3.89 -2.58
N PHE A 100 -3.81 4.35 -1.61
CA PHE A 100 -3.22 5.69 -1.61
C PHE A 100 -1.69 5.72 -1.69
N GLY A 101 -1.04 4.57 -1.54
CA GLY A 101 0.41 4.45 -1.66
C GLY A 101 1.22 4.99 -0.48
N LEU A 102 2.54 4.97 -0.64
CA LEU A 102 3.51 5.19 0.43
C LEU A 102 3.52 6.65 0.92
N LEU A 103 3.49 7.62 -0.01
CA LEU A 103 3.53 9.05 0.32
C LEU A 103 2.34 9.48 1.19
N SER A 104 1.14 8.94 0.89
CA SER A 104 -0.05 9.18 1.70
C SER A 104 0.06 8.55 3.09
N ALA A 105 0.63 7.34 3.20
CA ALA A 105 0.80 6.66 4.48
C ALA A 105 1.75 7.41 5.43
N VAL A 106 2.89 7.90 4.93
CA VAL A 106 3.80 8.74 5.74
C VAL A 106 3.24 10.13 6.00
N GLY A 107 2.43 10.67 5.08
CA GLY A 107 1.68 11.90 5.30
C GLY A 107 0.72 11.79 6.48
N TYR A 108 0.02 10.66 6.62
CA TYR A 108 -0.90 10.42 7.73
C TYR A 108 -0.22 10.49 9.11
N LEU A 109 1.02 10.01 9.22
CA LEU A 109 1.81 10.09 10.46
C LEU A 109 2.10 11.53 10.92
N ASN A 110 2.21 12.45 9.95
CA ASN A 110 2.58 13.84 10.16
C ASN A 110 1.38 14.79 10.19
N GLN A 111 0.20 14.37 9.73
CA GLN A 111 -1.00 15.19 9.80
C GLN A 111 -1.31 15.60 11.25
N SER A 112 -1.30 16.91 11.48
CA SER A 112 -1.50 17.57 12.77
C SER A 112 -2.98 17.81 13.10
N ASN A 113 -3.93 17.18 12.41
CA ASN A 113 -5.37 17.43 12.58
C ASN A 113 -5.88 17.01 13.97
N ALA A 114 -5.69 17.91 14.94
CA ALA A 114 -6.70 18.63 15.71
C ALA A 114 -7.79 17.85 16.43
N GLN A 115 -7.63 16.56 16.67
CA GLN A 115 -8.39 15.87 17.72
C GLN A 115 -7.42 15.09 18.60
N GLU A 116 -6.97 15.73 19.69
CA GLU A 116 -6.27 15.07 20.81
C GLU A 116 -7.03 13.85 21.35
N ASN A 117 -8.35 13.77 21.08
CA ASN A 117 -9.23 12.66 21.45
C ASN A 117 -9.41 11.58 20.37
N ASN A 118 -8.63 11.59 19.28
CA ASN A 118 -8.73 10.53 18.27
C ASN A 118 -8.00 9.26 18.75
N GLU A 119 -8.70 8.45 19.54
CA GLU A 119 -8.25 7.15 20.06
C GLU A 119 -7.77 6.22 18.94
N THR A 120 -8.40 6.29 17.76
CA THR A 120 -7.97 5.50 16.60
C THR A 120 -6.58 5.92 16.14
N ARG A 121 -6.28 7.22 16.10
CA ARG A 121 -4.97 7.74 15.69
C ARG A 121 -3.89 7.40 16.71
N LYS A 122 -4.17 7.52 18.02
CA LYS A 122 -3.23 7.15 19.09
C LYS A 122 -2.75 5.70 18.97
N ARG A 123 -3.62 4.81 18.48
CA ARG A 123 -3.32 3.39 18.24
C ARG A 123 -2.65 3.17 16.88
N THR A 124 -3.07 3.91 15.87
CA THR A 124 -2.64 3.72 14.47
C THR A 124 -1.23 4.25 14.22
N VAL A 125 -0.90 5.45 14.72
CA VAL A 125 0.37 6.12 14.43
C VAL A 125 1.59 5.35 14.92
N PRO A 126 1.62 4.81 16.16
CA PRO A 126 2.78 4.04 16.63
C PRO A 126 3.01 2.78 15.80
N VAL A 127 1.93 2.08 15.44
CA VAL A 127 1.99 0.88 14.59
C VAL A 127 2.51 1.26 13.20
N TRP A 128 1.87 2.23 12.53
CA TRP A 128 2.25 2.61 11.18
C TRP A 128 3.67 3.17 11.10
N GLY A 129 4.06 4.01 12.06
CA GLY A 129 5.38 4.62 12.10
C GLY A 129 6.51 3.59 12.18
N LEU A 130 6.39 2.61 13.09
CA LEU A 130 7.40 1.56 13.22
C LEU A 130 7.48 0.70 11.96
N LEU A 131 6.33 0.31 11.43
CA LEU A 131 6.24 -0.53 10.24
C LEU A 131 6.83 0.18 9.01
N LEU A 132 6.48 1.44 8.77
CA LEU A 132 6.98 2.24 7.65
C LEU A 132 8.46 2.58 7.76
N ALA A 133 8.94 2.95 8.96
CA ALA A 133 10.36 3.20 9.19
C ALA A 133 11.19 1.96 8.90
N GLN A 134 10.75 0.80 9.38
CA GLN A 134 11.48 -0.44 9.19
C GLN A 134 11.50 -0.93 7.74
N LEU A 135 10.44 -0.67 6.96
CA LEU A 135 10.44 -0.87 5.51
C LEU A 135 11.56 -0.06 4.83
N LEU A 136 11.79 1.16 5.30
CA LEU A 136 12.79 2.09 4.76
C LEU A 136 14.18 1.89 5.39
N GLY A 137 14.37 0.87 6.23
CA GLY A 137 15.63 0.61 6.92
C GLY A 137 15.99 1.66 7.98
N GLN A 138 15.00 2.44 8.43
CA GLN A 138 15.16 3.46 9.46
C GLN A 138 14.66 2.95 10.80
N GLU A 139 15.33 3.33 11.89
CA GLU A 139 14.81 3.15 13.25
C GLU A 139 14.35 4.50 13.76
N ILE A 140 13.06 4.61 14.08
CA ILE A 140 12.48 5.82 14.64
C ILE A 140 11.78 5.53 15.97
N ASP A 141 11.85 6.49 16.87
CA ASP A 141 10.88 6.68 17.93
C ASP A 141 9.63 7.34 17.34
N THR A 142 8.56 6.57 17.25
CA THR A 142 7.29 7.06 16.72
C THR A 142 6.64 8.14 17.57
N ALA A 143 7.08 8.38 18.81
CA ALA A 143 6.65 9.54 19.59
C ALA A 143 7.33 10.84 19.10
N ASN A 144 8.55 10.74 18.56
CA ASN A 144 9.32 11.88 18.09
C ASN A 144 8.79 12.45 16.76
N LEU A 145 8.27 13.68 16.82
CA LEU A 145 7.73 14.40 15.66
C LEU A 145 8.76 14.64 14.55
N ASN A 146 10.03 14.89 14.91
CA ASN A 146 11.06 15.19 13.92
C ASN A 146 11.42 13.96 13.10
N GLN A 147 11.54 12.80 13.74
CA GLN A 147 11.82 11.55 13.04
C GLN A 147 10.65 11.12 12.12
N ARG A 148 9.40 11.38 12.53
CA ARG A 148 8.25 11.17 11.62
C ARG A 148 8.28 12.12 10.42
N ARG A 149 8.75 13.35 10.60
CA ARG A 149 8.92 14.31 9.51
C ARG A 149 10.02 13.88 8.55
N GLU A 150 11.16 13.45 9.07
CA GLU A 150 12.28 12.89 8.30
C GLU A 150 11.87 11.69 7.46
N LEU A 151 11.02 10.80 8.02
CA LEU A 151 10.46 9.66 7.29
C LEU A 151 9.63 10.13 6.07
N MET A 152 8.80 11.14 6.25
CA MET A 152 8.01 11.72 5.15
C MET A 152 8.88 12.41 4.12
N GLU A 153 9.89 13.16 4.55
CA GLU A 153 10.84 13.83 3.67
C GLU A 153 11.64 12.82 2.85
N THR A 154 12.09 11.71 3.47
CA THR A 154 12.78 10.62 2.78
C THR A 154 11.92 10.06 1.64
N VAL A 155 10.65 9.75 1.92
CA VAL A 155 9.73 9.21 0.90
C VAL A 155 9.38 10.24 -0.16
N ALA A 156 9.19 11.51 0.23
CA ALA A 156 8.90 12.59 -0.71
C ALA A 156 10.09 12.83 -1.65
N ASN A 157 11.31 12.83 -1.11
CA ASN A 157 12.53 12.95 -1.90
C ASN A 157 12.64 11.77 -2.87
N MET A 158 12.53 10.53 -2.38
CA MET A 158 12.55 9.32 -3.20
C MET A 158 11.52 9.36 -4.35
N ALA A 159 10.30 9.86 -4.09
CA ALA A 159 9.28 9.99 -5.12
C ALA A 159 9.63 11.02 -6.21
N ASN A 160 10.37 12.07 -5.87
CA ASN A 160 10.75 13.15 -6.79
C ASN A 160 12.06 12.87 -7.53
N THR A 161 13.07 12.33 -6.84
CA THR A 161 14.42 12.12 -7.38
C THR A 161 14.61 10.73 -7.97
N GLU A 162 13.96 9.71 -7.39
CA GLU A 162 14.18 8.30 -7.72
C GLU A 162 12.85 7.53 -7.90
N PRO A 163 12.03 7.87 -8.93
CA PRO A 163 10.71 7.27 -9.09
C PRO A 163 10.72 5.74 -9.19
N ALA A 164 11.77 5.15 -9.78
CA ALA A 164 11.92 3.71 -9.89
C ALA A 164 12.16 3.04 -8.52
N GLU A 165 12.96 3.67 -7.65
CA GLU A 165 13.17 3.20 -6.29
C GLU A 165 11.88 3.35 -5.48
N TYR A 166 11.21 4.51 -5.57
CA TYR A 166 9.91 4.73 -4.93
C TYR A 166 8.90 3.64 -5.29
N MET A 167 8.74 3.34 -6.58
CA MET A 167 7.81 2.30 -7.05
C MET A 167 8.20 0.91 -6.54
N THR A 168 9.50 0.61 -6.44
CA THR A 168 10.00 -0.65 -5.90
C THR A 168 9.71 -0.76 -4.40
N THR A 169 9.97 0.31 -3.65
CA THR A 169 9.71 0.40 -2.22
C THR A 169 8.22 0.31 -1.92
N TRP A 170 7.37 0.96 -2.72
CA TRP A 170 5.93 0.83 -2.61
C TRP A 170 5.46 -0.61 -2.88
N ARG A 171 5.94 -1.27 -3.92
CA ARG A 171 5.60 -2.69 -4.17
C ARG A 171 6.05 -3.61 -3.03
N LYS A 172 7.24 -3.38 -2.47
CA LYS A 172 7.72 -4.10 -1.27
C LYS A 172 6.81 -3.86 -0.08
N SER A 173 6.32 -2.63 0.11
CA SER A 173 5.42 -2.28 1.22
C SER A 173 4.09 -3.02 1.14
N LEU A 174 3.54 -3.23 -0.05
CA LEU A 174 2.30 -3.99 -0.24
C LEU A 174 2.46 -5.45 0.21
N ILE A 175 3.55 -6.10 -0.20
CA ILE A 175 3.84 -7.49 0.16
C ILE A 175 4.14 -7.60 1.66
N LEU A 176 4.94 -6.68 2.19
CA LEU A 176 5.27 -6.67 3.61
C LEU A 176 4.04 -6.43 4.49
N ALA A 177 3.12 -5.55 4.08
CA ALA A 177 1.88 -5.30 4.80
C ALA A 177 0.95 -6.51 4.84
N GLU A 178 0.92 -7.31 3.77
CA GLU A 178 0.20 -8.59 3.77
C GLU A 178 0.82 -9.59 4.77
N GLN A 179 2.15 -9.69 4.80
CA GLN A 179 2.85 -10.53 5.77
C GLN A 179 2.64 -10.05 7.21
N TRP A 180 2.60 -8.73 7.46
CA TRP A 180 2.23 -8.20 8.76
C TRP A 180 0.80 -8.57 9.14
N ASN A 181 -0.17 -8.53 8.21
CA ASN A 181 -1.54 -8.94 8.51
C ASN A 181 -1.60 -10.40 8.99
N PHE A 182 -0.87 -11.29 8.31
CA PHE A 182 -0.80 -12.71 8.69
C PHE A 182 -0.23 -12.87 10.11
N TRP A 183 0.95 -12.31 10.35
CA TRP A 183 1.61 -12.45 11.65
C TRP A 183 0.86 -11.72 12.77
N ALA A 184 0.28 -10.55 12.52
CA ALA A 184 -0.50 -9.82 13.53
C ALA A 184 -1.66 -10.68 14.03
N ARG A 185 -2.33 -11.43 13.14
CA ARG A 185 -3.36 -12.41 13.52
C ARG A 185 -2.80 -13.56 14.34
N ALA A 186 -1.64 -14.11 13.96
CA ALA A 186 -0.99 -15.19 14.68
C ALA A 186 -0.56 -14.79 16.11
N TYR A 187 -0.26 -13.51 16.33
CA TYR A 187 0.08 -12.95 17.65
C TYR A 187 -1.12 -12.35 18.38
N THR A 188 -2.33 -12.43 17.83
CA THR A 188 -3.54 -12.05 18.56
C THR A 188 -3.84 -13.16 19.57
N LYS A 189 -4.21 -12.83 20.81
CA LYS A 189 -4.71 -13.87 21.74
C LYS A 189 -5.88 -14.57 21.07
N GLY A 190 -5.82 -15.90 20.98
CA GLY A 190 -6.98 -16.69 20.58
C GLY A 190 -8.16 -16.31 21.49
N GLU A 191 -9.24 -15.82 20.88
CA GLU A 191 -10.54 -15.76 21.54
C GLU A 191 -11.04 -17.19 21.81
#